data_AF-A0A965D1N1-F1
#
_entry.id   AF-A0A965D1N1-F1
#
_cell.length_a   1.000
_cell.length_b   1.000
_cell.length_c   1.000
_cell.angle_alpha   90.00
_cell.angle_beta   90.00
_cell.angle_gamma   90.00
#
_symmetry.space_group_name_H-M   'P 1'
#
loop_
_entity.id
_entity.type
_entity.pdbx_description
1 polymer ?
#
loop_
_entity_poly.entity_id
_entity_poly.type
_entity_poly.pdbx_seq_one_letter_code
_entity_poly.pdbx_strand_id
1 'polypeptide(L)'
;MGILQAQQKEKGTLIIAKIEGDVKFYGTDGAELADNAYKEGDTLPFGVSAETGQGSSMLGILSNGTLMTMRENTRMKIGEFTQTPFDPKNQKLSDLEEEPSSSEVTIDLDVGSLIIKTKKLNKNSKLDIHSPLGVAGIRGTEFQMAMSPDAGVQLDVTESVVAFTPPGAAQAIPVSTGNGLSVSPTGVAVPRPINPVVAQQITAINQAAVQATENVSLDAVVAPASDAGEEGDGSTESSGEGEDSDSEGDDDGGDGDSEGGDDGGDSDSGDDGGGAETDSGSADAGGGTDSSMQSAVLENNSDIQQIRKTGEVSENSKALSKFGLSVAQTKRFHTFSDSAQANVLKESRMVVHRVLSMDGFLKDEADIFYIS
;
A
#
# COMPACT_ATOMS: atom_id res chain seq x y z
N MET A 1 -21.46 37.26 7.56
CA MET A 1 -21.37 36.04 6.73
C MET A 1 -19.89 35.74 6.57
N GLY A 2 -19.39 34.69 7.24
CA GLY A 2 -18.00 34.28 7.09
C GLY A 2 -17.80 33.76 5.67
N ILE A 3 -16.88 34.38 4.94
CA ILE A 3 -16.41 33.87 3.66
C ILE A 3 -15.65 32.60 4.00
N LEU A 4 -16.18 31.43 3.60
CA LEU A 4 -15.41 30.19 3.57
C LEU A 4 -14.23 30.45 2.64
N GLN A 5 -13.07 30.77 3.20
CA GLN A 5 -11.83 30.73 2.42
C GLN A 5 -11.67 29.29 1.95
N ALA A 6 -11.71 29.09 0.64
CA ALA A 6 -11.28 27.83 0.05
C ALA A 6 -9.83 27.62 0.51
N GLN A 7 -9.59 26.58 1.30
CA GLN A 7 -8.23 26.20 1.66
C GLN A 7 -7.49 25.93 0.35
N GLN A 8 -6.46 26.74 0.07
CA GLN A 8 -5.63 26.58 -1.12
C GLN A 8 -5.01 25.19 -1.08
N LYS A 9 -5.26 24.38 -2.10
CA LYS A 9 -4.67 23.04 -2.24
C LYS A 9 -3.49 23.12 -3.21
N GLU A 10 -2.43 22.38 -2.90
CA GLU A 10 -1.26 22.21 -3.75
C GLU A 10 -1.20 20.78 -4.32
N LYS A 11 -0.29 20.54 -5.26
CA LYS A 11 -0.06 19.20 -5.80
C LYS A 11 0.60 18.34 -4.73
N GLY A 12 0.03 17.17 -4.47
CA GLY A 12 0.69 16.15 -3.65
C GLY A 12 1.84 15.48 -4.41
N THR A 13 2.51 14.52 -3.77
CA THR A 13 3.70 13.87 -4.34
C THR A 13 3.63 12.36 -4.14
N LEU A 14 3.99 11.59 -5.18
CA LEU A 14 4.27 10.17 -5.08
C LEU A 14 5.78 9.96 -5.24
N ILE A 15 6.46 9.50 -4.19
CA ILE A 15 7.87 9.12 -4.24
C ILE A 15 8.01 7.63 -4.42
N ILE A 16 8.93 7.23 -5.29
CA ILE A 16 9.35 5.84 -5.45
C ILE A 16 10.32 5.52 -4.31
N ALA A 17 9.86 4.81 -3.29
CA ALA A 17 10.70 4.42 -2.16
C ALA A 17 11.56 3.18 -2.44
N LYS A 18 11.06 2.26 -3.26
CA LYS A 18 11.80 1.05 -3.61
C LYS A 18 11.36 0.47 -4.95
N ILE A 19 12.30 -0.06 -5.73
CA ILE A 19 12.04 -0.85 -6.94
C ILE A 19 12.72 -2.21 -6.79
N GLU A 20 11.97 -3.29 -7.05
CA GLU A 20 12.51 -4.63 -7.14
C GLU A 20 12.16 -5.26 -8.49
N GLY A 21 13.17 -5.72 -9.23
CA GLY A 21 12.96 -6.35 -10.54
C GLY A 21 12.79 -5.34 -11.67
N ASP A 22 12.04 -5.74 -12.70
CA ASP A 22 11.76 -4.96 -13.90
C ASP A 22 10.54 -4.05 -13.69
N VAL A 23 10.75 -2.73 -13.81
CA VAL A 23 9.70 -1.70 -13.71
C VAL A 23 9.89 -0.71 -14.86
N LYS A 24 8.81 -0.52 -15.62
CA LYS A 24 8.73 0.36 -16.78
C LYS A 24 7.84 1.54 -16.50
N PHE A 25 8.10 2.65 -17.16
CA PHE A 25 7.31 3.86 -17.04
C PHE A 25 6.81 4.32 -18.40
N TYR A 26 5.63 4.92 -18.42
CA TYR A 26 5.00 5.42 -19.64
C TYR A 26 4.58 6.87 -19.43
N GLY A 27 4.88 7.72 -20.42
CA GLY A 27 4.50 9.12 -20.43
C GLY A 27 2.99 9.32 -20.43
N THR A 28 2.56 10.57 -20.30
CA THR A 28 1.14 10.95 -20.32
C THR A 28 0.48 10.70 -21.68
N ASP A 29 1.28 10.60 -22.74
CA ASP A 29 0.90 10.21 -24.10
C ASP A 29 0.82 8.68 -24.30
N GLY A 30 1.19 7.90 -23.28
CA GLY A 30 1.25 6.44 -23.31
C GLY A 30 2.50 5.86 -23.96
N ALA A 31 3.47 6.69 -24.36
CA ALA A 31 4.74 6.21 -24.88
C ALA A 31 5.60 5.62 -23.76
N GLU A 32 6.25 4.48 -24.03
CA GLU A 32 7.23 3.91 -23.10
C GLU A 32 8.41 4.88 -22.97
N LEU A 33 8.74 5.23 -21.73
CA LEU A 33 9.89 6.08 -21.40
C LEU A 33 11.17 5.26 -21.43
N ALA A 34 12.32 5.94 -21.46
CA ALA A 34 13.61 5.26 -21.43
C ALA A 34 13.77 4.38 -20.18
N ASP A 35 14.55 3.30 -20.29
CA ASP A 35 14.88 2.45 -19.16
C ASP A 35 15.46 3.29 -18.00
N ASN A 36 15.00 3.02 -16.78
CA ASN A 36 15.35 3.78 -15.58
C ASN A 36 15.01 5.28 -15.65
N ALA A 37 13.99 5.68 -16.43
CA ALA A 37 13.47 7.06 -16.44
C ALA A 37 13.17 7.60 -15.04
N TYR A 38 12.73 6.71 -14.13
CA TYR A 38 12.60 7.00 -12.71
C TYR A 38 13.29 5.91 -11.89
N LYS A 39 13.94 6.32 -10.80
CA LYS A 39 14.63 5.46 -9.83
C LYS A 39 14.12 5.73 -8.41
N GLU A 40 14.60 4.94 -7.46
CA GLU A 40 14.32 5.16 -6.03
C GLU A 40 14.72 6.59 -5.62
N GLY A 41 13.85 7.23 -4.84
CA GLY A 41 13.94 8.62 -4.42
C GLY A 41 13.29 9.63 -5.39
N ASP A 42 13.00 9.23 -6.64
CA ASP A 42 12.36 10.14 -7.60
C ASP A 42 10.86 10.29 -7.32
N THR A 43 10.34 11.45 -7.66
CA THR A 43 8.91 11.73 -7.69
C THR A 43 8.32 11.29 -9.02
N LEU A 44 7.24 10.52 -8.98
CA LEU A 44 6.47 10.16 -10.17
C LEU A 44 5.43 11.25 -10.50
N PRO A 45 5.52 11.90 -11.68
CA PRO A 45 4.55 12.92 -12.07
C PRO A 45 3.16 12.34 -12.31
N PHE A 46 2.13 13.18 -12.18
CA PHE A 46 0.74 12.76 -12.44
C PHE A 46 0.54 12.42 -13.91
N GLY A 47 -0.28 11.39 -14.15
CA GLY A 47 -0.55 10.87 -15.49
C GLY A 47 0.55 9.94 -16.04
N VAL A 48 1.77 9.95 -15.49
CA VAL A 48 2.80 8.95 -15.81
C VAL A 48 2.37 7.61 -15.21
N SER A 49 2.41 6.57 -16.05
CA SER A 49 2.06 5.21 -15.63
C SER A 49 3.29 4.43 -15.25
N ALA A 50 3.21 3.65 -14.17
CA ALA A 50 4.23 2.68 -13.79
C ALA A 50 3.71 1.27 -14.09
N GLU A 51 4.59 0.38 -14.55
CA GLU A 51 4.28 -1.03 -14.80
C GLU A 51 5.36 -1.94 -14.23
N THR A 52 4.94 -2.91 -13.43
CA THR A 52 5.81 -3.92 -12.83
C THR A 52 5.72 -5.22 -13.64
N GLY A 53 6.87 -5.82 -13.96
CA GLY A 53 6.94 -7.13 -14.61
C GLY A 53 6.67 -8.32 -13.67
N GLN A 54 6.88 -9.53 -14.18
CA GLN A 54 6.76 -10.76 -13.40
C GLN A 54 7.82 -10.83 -12.30
N GLY A 55 7.41 -11.16 -11.07
CA GLY A 55 8.30 -11.17 -9.91
C GLY A 55 8.81 -9.80 -9.46
N SER A 56 8.38 -8.71 -10.10
CA SER A 56 8.77 -7.34 -9.76
C SER A 56 7.82 -6.71 -8.74
N SER A 57 8.28 -5.68 -8.05
CA SER A 57 7.45 -4.83 -7.20
C SER A 57 7.96 -3.39 -7.17
N MET A 58 7.07 -2.45 -6.84
CA MET A 58 7.41 -1.05 -6.59
C MET A 58 6.70 -0.57 -5.33
N LEU A 59 7.46 0.02 -4.40
CA LEU A 59 6.91 0.67 -3.21
C LEU A 59 6.91 2.19 -3.43
N GLY A 60 5.74 2.79 -3.29
CA GLY A 60 5.51 4.22 -3.35
C GLY A 60 5.07 4.81 -2.01
N ILE A 61 5.44 6.07 -1.77
CA ILE A 61 5.00 6.88 -0.63
C ILE A 61 4.26 8.11 -1.17
N LEU A 62 3.02 8.31 -0.73
CA LEU A 62 2.30 9.56 -0.97
C LEU A 62 2.62 10.58 0.13
N SER A 63 2.65 11.87 -0.20
CA SER A 63 2.87 12.97 0.75
C SER A 63 1.83 13.08 1.87
N ASN A 64 0.67 12.41 1.74
CA ASN A 64 -0.30 12.25 2.83
C ASN A 64 0.03 11.09 3.79
N GLY A 65 1.17 10.42 3.58
CA GLY A 65 1.68 9.32 4.38
C GLY A 65 1.16 7.93 4.00
N THR A 66 0.42 7.82 2.91
CA THR A 66 -0.02 6.51 2.39
C THR A 66 1.13 5.75 1.74
N LEU A 67 1.30 4.49 2.13
CA LEU A 67 2.17 3.53 1.47
C LEU A 67 1.37 2.74 0.44
N MET A 68 1.93 2.57 -0.75
CA MET A 68 1.34 1.77 -1.81
C MET A 68 2.40 0.85 -2.40
N THR A 69 2.14 -0.46 -2.37
CA THR A 69 2.97 -1.46 -3.02
C THR A 69 2.28 -1.98 -4.27
N MET A 70 2.91 -1.74 -5.43
CA MET A 70 2.56 -2.39 -6.69
C MET A 70 3.20 -3.78 -6.72
N ARG A 71 2.38 -4.82 -6.89
CA ARG A 71 2.86 -6.20 -7.04
C ARG A 71 3.16 -6.51 -8.50
N GLU A 72 3.71 -7.67 -8.80
CA GLU A 72 4.00 -8.11 -10.17
C GLU A 72 2.81 -7.95 -11.14
N ASN A 73 3.12 -7.68 -12.41
CA ASN A 73 2.14 -7.51 -13.48
C ASN A 73 1.10 -6.42 -13.19
N THR A 74 1.51 -5.34 -12.52
CA THR A 74 0.64 -4.21 -12.16
C THR A 74 0.97 -2.99 -12.98
N ARG A 75 -0.05 -2.41 -13.62
CA ARG A 75 0.01 -1.10 -14.26
C ARG A 75 -0.95 -0.14 -13.57
N MET A 76 -0.44 1.01 -13.15
CA MET A 76 -1.23 2.05 -12.51
C MET A 76 -0.69 3.45 -12.86
N LYS A 77 -1.45 4.49 -12.54
CA LYS A 77 -0.98 5.89 -12.51
C LYS A 77 -1.69 6.67 -11.39
N ILE A 78 -1.05 7.75 -10.94
CA ILE A 78 -1.75 8.77 -10.16
C ILE A 78 -2.48 9.69 -11.13
N GLY A 79 -3.80 9.67 -11.10
CA GLY A 79 -4.64 10.52 -11.94
C GLY A 79 -4.68 11.94 -11.42
N GLU A 80 -4.98 12.10 -10.12
CA GLU A 80 -5.01 13.38 -9.42
C GLU A 80 -4.49 13.20 -8.00
N PHE A 81 -3.70 14.16 -7.52
CA PHE A 81 -3.37 14.25 -6.11
C PHE A 81 -3.23 15.72 -5.71
N THR A 82 -4.18 16.21 -4.91
CA THR A 82 -4.12 17.52 -4.27
C THR A 82 -4.13 17.41 -2.76
N GLN A 83 -3.46 18.33 -2.09
CA GLN A 83 -3.30 18.31 -0.64
C GLN A 83 -3.23 19.73 -0.08
N THR A 84 -3.83 19.96 1.09
CA THR A 84 -3.67 21.25 1.79
C THR A 84 -2.21 21.39 2.24
N PRO A 85 -1.56 22.56 2.00
CA PRO A 85 -0.19 22.80 2.45
C PRO A 85 -0.03 22.50 3.94
N PHE A 86 1.12 21.92 4.28
CA PHE A 86 1.46 21.60 5.66
C PHE A 86 2.96 21.72 5.88
N ASP A 87 3.34 22.01 7.11
CA ASP A 87 4.74 21.98 7.54
C ASP A 87 5.10 20.54 7.96
N PRO A 88 6.05 19.87 7.28
CA PRO A 88 6.50 18.52 7.65
C PRO A 88 7.16 18.45 9.03
N LYS A 89 7.61 19.59 9.60
CA LYS A 89 8.21 19.71 10.94
C LYS A 89 9.35 18.72 11.22
N ASN A 90 10.12 18.32 10.20
CA ASN A 90 11.16 17.29 10.31
C ASN A 90 10.67 15.95 10.89
N GLN A 91 9.37 15.64 10.78
CA GLN A 91 8.82 14.37 11.26
C GLN A 91 9.15 13.23 10.30
N LYS A 92 9.24 12.00 10.83
CA LYS A 92 9.34 10.80 10.01
C LYS A 92 7.96 10.28 9.64
N LEU A 93 7.88 9.60 8.50
CA LEU A 93 6.66 8.94 8.06
C LEU A 93 6.17 7.86 9.06
N SER A 94 7.10 7.18 9.73
CA SER A 94 6.81 6.19 10.77
C SER A 94 6.00 6.76 11.93
N ASP A 95 6.24 8.03 12.26
CA ASP A 95 5.76 8.66 13.48
C ASP A 95 4.34 9.23 13.31
N LEU A 96 3.83 9.28 12.08
CA LEU A 96 2.48 9.74 11.78
C LEU A 96 1.43 8.69 12.20
N GLU A 97 0.47 9.08 13.03
CA GLU A 97 -0.73 8.28 13.30
C GLU A 97 -1.87 8.60 12.31
N GLU A 98 -2.00 9.89 11.97
CA GLU A 98 -2.97 10.43 11.02
C GLU A 98 -2.25 11.06 9.82
N GLU A 99 -2.96 11.29 8.72
CA GLU A 99 -2.36 12.01 7.59
C GLU A 99 -2.01 13.45 7.98
N PRO A 100 -0.93 14.03 7.43
CA PRO A 100 -0.41 15.32 7.88
C PRO A 100 -1.30 16.51 7.49
N SER A 101 -2.15 16.35 6.47
CA SER A 101 -3.17 17.33 6.07
C SER A 101 -4.23 16.70 5.17
N SER A 102 -5.32 17.43 4.89
CA SER A 102 -6.40 16.92 4.05
C SER A 102 -5.96 16.75 2.60
N SER A 103 -6.34 15.64 1.97
CA SER A 103 -5.89 15.23 0.65
C SER A 103 -7.02 14.67 -0.23
N GLU A 104 -6.95 14.90 -1.54
CA GLU A 104 -7.77 14.23 -2.55
C GLU A 104 -6.84 13.50 -3.52
N VAL A 105 -6.96 12.17 -3.54
CA VAL A 105 -6.12 11.26 -4.33
C VAL A 105 -7.00 10.39 -5.21
N THR A 106 -6.67 10.32 -6.49
CA THR A 106 -7.23 9.37 -7.46
C THR A 106 -6.11 8.54 -8.06
N ILE A 107 -6.22 7.23 -7.90
CA ILE A 107 -5.29 6.25 -8.47
C ILE A 107 -6.04 5.47 -9.53
N ASP A 108 -5.52 5.41 -10.76
CA ASP A 108 -6.07 4.55 -11.80
C ASP A 108 -5.29 3.24 -11.81
N LEU A 109 -5.97 2.12 -11.52
CA LEU A 109 -5.45 0.75 -11.60
C LEU A 109 -6.00 0.06 -12.85
N ASP A 110 -5.15 -0.10 -13.86
CA ASP A 110 -5.52 -0.74 -15.12
C ASP A 110 -5.57 -2.26 -14.97
N VAL A 111 -4.52 -2.84 -14.36
CA VAL A 111 -4.34 -4.28 -14.16
C VAL A 111 -3.35 -4.54 -13.03
N GLY A 112 -3.42 -5.73 -12.44
CA GLY A 112 -2.50 -6.23 -11.43
C GLY A 112 -3.04 -6.06 -10.02
N SER A 113 -2.16 -5.80 -9.05
CA SER A 113 -2.52 -5.72 -7.63
C SER A 113 -1.77 -4.61 -6.91
N LEU A 114 -2.56 -3.78 -6.22
CA LEU A 114 -2.08 -2.79 -5.26
C LEU A 114 -2.37 -3.28 -3.85
N ILE A 115 -1.36 -3.20 -2.98
CA ILE A 115 -1.53 -3.30 -1.53
C ILE A 115 -1.31 -1.91 -0.96
N ILE A 116 -2.29 -1.41 -0.23
CA ILE A 116 -2.26 -0.07 0.33
C ILE A 116 -2.28 -0.14 1.86
N LYS A 117 -1.43 0.69 2.47
CA LYS A 117 -1.49 1.06 3.88
C LYS A 117 -1.60 2.58 4.00
N THR A 118 -2.78 3.08 4.33
CA THR A 118 -2.98 4.51 4.58
C THR A 118 -2.75 4.85 6.05
N LYS A 119 -2.42 6.11 6.34
CA LYS A 119 -2.68 6.67 7.66
C LYS A 119 -4.18 6.90 7.81
N LYS A 120 -4.64 7.20 9.03
CA LYS A 120 -6.03 7.60 9.23
C LYS A 120 -6.28 8.89 8.45
N LEU A 121 -7.19 8.83 7.47
CA LEU A 121 -7.53 9.95 6.61
C LEU A 121 -8.41 10.96 7.37
N ASN A 122 -8.20 12.25 7.11
CA ASN A 122 -9.06 13.31 7.62
C ASN A 122 -10.46 13.18 7.04
N LYS A 123 -11.45 13.73 7.75
CA LYS A 123 -12.86 13.68 7.34
C LYS A 123 -13.14 14.32 5.97
N ASN A 124 -12.29 15.28 5.59
CA ASN A 124 -12.38 16.01 4.32
C ASN A 124 -11.53 15.40 3.21
N SER A 125 -10.85 14.29 3.50
CA SER A 125 -9.97 13.63 2.55
C SER A 125 -10.68 12.53 1.78
N LYS A 126 -10.14 12.26 0.60
CA LYS A 126 -10.66 11.28 -0.32
C LYS A 126 -9.49 10.54 -0.96
N LEU A 127 -9.55 9.21 -0.92
CA LEU A 127 -8.67 8.35 -1.69
C LEU A 127 -9.55 7.37 -2.45
N ASP A 128 -9.51 7.46 -3.78
CA ASP A 128 -10.24 6.56 -4.67
C ASP A 128 -9.24 5.78 -5.53
N ILE A 129 -9.47 4.48 -5.65
CA ILE A 129 -8.83 3.65 -6.68
C ILE A 129 -9.86 3.34 -7.74
N HIS A 130 -9.62 3.86 -8.94
CA HIS A 130 -10.42 3.61 -10.13
C HIS A 130 -9.92 2.36 -10.83
N SER A 131 -10.86 1.59 -11.33
CA SER A 131 -10.58 0.45 -12.18
C SER A 131 -11.67 0.31 -13.24
N PRO A 132 -11.42 -0.43 -14.34
CA PRO A 132 -12.44 -0.71 -15.35
C PRO A 132 -13.77 -1.27 -14.81
N LEU A 133 -13.77 -1.92 -13.63
CA LEU A 133 -14.96 -2.53 -13.03
C LEU A 133 -15.43 -1.81 -11.76
N GLY A 134 -15.10 -0.53 -11.60
CA GLY A 134 -15.65 0.31 -10.55
C GLY A 134 -14.59 0.99 -9.70
N VAL A 135 -15.08 1.66 -8.65
CA VAL A 135 -14.28 2.55 -7.80
C VAL A 135 -14.25 2.02 -6.37
N ALA A 136 -13.04 1.84 -5.82
CA ALA A 136 -12.85 1.62 -4.40
C ALA A 136 -12.61 2.96 -3.70
N GLY A 137 -13.61 3.43 -2.95
CA GLY A 137 -13.48 4.58 -2.06
C GLY A 137 -12.91 4.15 -0.71
N ILE A 138 -11.75 4.69 -0.38
CA ILE A 138 -10.98 4.27 0.79
C ILE A 138 -11.30 5.17 1.98
N ARG A 139 -11.69 4.55 3.09
CA ARG A 139 -11.90 5.22 4.39
C ARG A 139 -11.11 4.55 5.53
N GLY A 140 -10.30 3.55 5.20
CA GLY A 140 -9.65 2.63 6.13
C GLY A 140 -8.29 2.18 5.61
N THR A 141 -7.46 1.64 6.51
CA THR A 141 -6.01 1.72 6.38
C THR A 141 -5.36 0.61 5.58
N GLU A 142 -5.79 -0.66 5.69
CA GLU A 142 -5.07 -1.77 5.05
C GLU A 142 -5.97 -2.68 4.21
N PHE A 143 -5.65 -2.77 2.92
CA PHE A 143 -6.34 -3.64 1.97
C PHE A 143 -5.48 -3.96 0.76
N GLN A 144 -5.91 -4.96 0.00
CA GLN A 144 -5.44 -5.23 -1.35
C GLN A 144 -6.58 -5.04 -2.33
N MET A 145 -6.30 -4.37 -3.45
CA MET A 145 -7.17 -4.37 -4.62
C MET A 145 -6.41 -4.97 -5.79
N ALA A 146 -6.98 -5.99 -6.42
CA ALA A 146 -6.47 -6.57 -7.64
C ALA A 146 -7.50 -6.42 -8.76
N MET A 147 -7.01 -6.14 -9.97
CA MET A 147 -7.77 -6.05 -11.21
C MET A 147 -7.15 -6.98 -12.24
N SER A 148 -7.96 -7.88 -12.80
CA SER A 148 -7.60 -8.71 -13.94
C SER A 148 -8.72 -8.67 -14.97
N PRO A 149 -8.42 -8.57 -16.27
CA PRO A 149 -9.46 -8.67 -17.31
C PRO A 149 -10.26 -9.98 -17.25
N ASP A 150 -9.61 -11.09 -16.84
CA ASP A 150 -10.21 -12.42 -16.83
C ASP A 150 -10.96 -12.74 -15.53
N ALA A 151 -10.41 -12.31 -14.38
CA ALA A 151 -10.96 -12.61 -13.06
C ALA A 151 -11.81 -11.46 -12.47
N GLY A 152 -11.73 -10.27 -13.07
CA GLY A 152 -12.35 -9.04 -12.59
C GLY A 152 -11.62 -8.43 -11.39
N VAL A 153 -12.37 -7.80 -10.47
CA VAL A 153 -11.81 -7.19 -9.26
C VAL A 153 -11.84 -8.17 -8.09
N GLN A 154 -10.75 -8.18 -7.33
CA GLN A 154 -10.69 -8.78 -6.00
C GLN A 154 -10.26 -7.70 -5.00
N LEU A 155 -11.15 -7.38 -4.07
CA LEU A 155 -10.88 -6.46 -2.97
C LEU A 155 -10.83 -7.27 -1.68
N ASP A 156 -9.74 -7.18 -0.93
CA ASP A 156 -9.51 -7.92 0.32
C ASP A 156 -9.10 -6.95 1.43
N VAL A 157 -9.89 -6.84 2.49
CA VAL A 157 -9.70 -5.82 3.54
C VAL A 157 -9.23 -6.47 4.84
N THR A 158 -8.07 -6.03 5.32
CA THR A 158 -7.47 -6.50 6.58
C THR A 158 -7.64 -5.51 7.72
N GLU A 159 -7.95 -4.25 7.44
CA GLU A 159 -8.21 -3.25 8.46
C GLU A 159 -9.26 -2.22 8.02
N SER A 160 -10.17 -1.86 8.94
CA SER A 160 -11.23 -0.85 8.77
C SER A 160 -12.23 -1.21 7.66
N VAL A 161 -12.51 -0.28 6.73
CA VAL A 161 -13.56 -0.43 5.70
C VAL A 161 -13.17 0.23 4.38
N VAL A 162 -13.48 -0.44 3.28
CA VAL A 162 -13.41 0.07 1.92
C VAL A 162 -14.81 0.01 1.30
N ALA A 163 -15.24 1.08 0.62
CA ALA A 163 -16.52 1.11 -0.06
C ALA A 163 -16.31 0.93 -1.56
N PHE A 164 -16.80 -0.17 -2.14
CA PHE A 164 -16.66 -0.44 -3.57
C PHE A 164 -17.93 -0.10 -4.33
N THR A 165 -17.82 0.69 -5.40
CA THR A 165 -18.94 1.06 -6.27
C THR A 165 -18.76 0.42 -7.65
N PRO A 166 -19.48 -0.67 -7.97
CA PRO A 166 -19.46 -1.26 -9.31
C PRO A 166 -19.97 -0.30 -10.39
N PRO A 167 -19.67 -0.52 -11.68
CA PRO A 167 -20.07 0.37 -12.75
C PRO A 167 -21.61 0.38 -12.87
N GLY A 168 -22.19 1.58 -12.88
CA GLY A 168 -23.65 1.76 -12.96
C GLY A 168 -24.42 1.47 -11.66
N ALA A 169 -23.74 1.10 -10.57
CA ALA A 169 -24.37 0.95 -9.27
C ALA A 169 -24.69 2.31 -8.65
N ALA A 170 -25.89 2.46 -8.08
CA ALA A 170 -26.29 3.69 -7.39
C ALA A 170 -25.73 3.81 -5.96
N GLN A 171 -25.30 2.69 -5.36
CA GLN A 171 -24.81 2.62 -3.99
C GLN A 171 -23.52 1.81 -3.91
N ALA A 172 -22.62 2.27 -3.04
CA ALA A 172 -21.39 1.56 -2.73
C ALA A 172 -21.65 0.37 -1.80
N ILE A 173 -20.89 -0.70 -1.99
CA ILE A 173 -20.89 -1.92 -1.19
C ILE A 173 -19.74 -1.81 -0.18
N PRO A 174 -20.01 -1.73 1.13
CA PRO A 174 -18.96 -1.71 2.14
C PRO A 174 -18.32 -3.09 2.30
N VAL A 175 -16.99 -3.11 2.38
CA VAL A 175 -16.17 -4.30 2.64
C VAL A 175 -15.34 -3.99 3.88
N SER A 176 -15.66 -4.67 4.98
CA SER A 176 -15.00 -4.47 6.27
C SER A 176 -13.92 -5.52 6.56
N THR A 177 -13.09 -5.27 7.56
CA THR A 177 -12.06 -6.19 8.07
C THR A 177 -12.49 -7.66 8.05
N GLY A 178 -11.62 -8.51 7.49
CA GLY A 178 -11.84 -9.96 7.42
C GLY A 178 -12.72 -10.40 6.26
N ASN A 179 -13.24 -9.45 5.48
CA ASN A 179 -14.04 -9.71 4.29
C ASN A 179 -13.31 -9.28 3.02
N GLY A 180 -13.82 -9.79 1.91
CA GLY A 180 -13.45 -9.38 0.57
C GLY A 180 -14.67 -9.29 -0.32
N LEU A 181 -14.45 -8.78 -1.54
CA LEU A 181 -15.45 -8.63 -2.58
C LEU A 181 -14.84 -9.08 -3.90
N SER A 182 -15.53 -9.98 -4.59
CA SER A 182 -15.21 -10.36 -5.95
C SER A 182 -16.19 -9.69 -6.90
N VAL A 183 -15.68 -8.95 -7.88
CA VAL A 183 -16.50 -8.39 -8.95
C VAL A 183 -16.10 -9.06 -10.24
N SER A 184 -17.01 -9.83 -10.82
CA SER A 184 -16.78 -10.51 -12.09
C SER A 184 -16.53 -9.51 -13.24
N PRO A 185 -15.94 -9.94 -14.37
CA PRO A 185 -15.77 -9.08 -15.55
C PRO A 185 -17.07 -8.49 -16.11
N THR A 186 -18.23 -9.07 -15.78
CA THR A 186 -19.55 -8.54 -16.15
C THR A 186 -20.11 -7.53 -15.16
N GLY A 187 -19.33 -7.16 -14.12
CA GLY A 187 -19.70 -6.18 -13.11
C GLY A 187 -20.54 -6.72 -11.94
N VAL A 188 -20.80 -8.04 -11.89
CA VAL A 188 -21.53 -8.64 -10.77
C VAL A 188 -20.62 -8.78 -9.56
N ALA A 189 -20.97 -8.10 -8.46
CA ALA A 189 -20.24 -8.10 -7.20
C ALA A 189 -20.79 -9.13 -6.21
N VAL A 190 -19.90 -9.92 -5.60
CA VAL A 190 -20.21 -11.00 -4.66
C VAL A 190 -19.30 -10.87 -3.43
N PRO A 191 -19.86 -10.58 -2.24
CA PRO A 191 -19.09 -10.58 -0.99
C PRO A 191 -18.59 -11.98 -0.63
N ARG A 192 -17.40 -12.05 -0.03
CA ARG A 192 -16.77 -13.31 0.42
C ARG A 192 -15.91 -13.07 1.66
N PRO A 193 -15.59 -14.11 2.46
CA PRO A 193 -14.51 -13.99 3.45
C PRO A 193 -13.16 -13.75 2.76
N ILE A 194 -12.25 -13.08 3.46
CA ILE A 194 -10.85 -12.95 3.01
C ILE A 194 -10.18 -14.32 3.04
N ASN A 195 -9.32 -14.61 2.07
CA ASN A 195 -8.48 -15.79 2.12
C ASN A 195 -7.36 -15.57 3.16
N PRO A 196 -7.15 -16.48 4.15
CA PRO A 196 -6.15 -16.28 5.19
C PRO A 196 -4.71 -16.14 4.64
N VAL A 197 -4.39 -16.79 3.53
CA VAL A 197 -3.08 -16.64 2.87
C VAL A 197 -2.93 -15.24 2.28
N VAL A 198 -3.99 -14.68 1.69
CA VAL A 198 -3.99 -13.31 1.16
C VAL A 198 -3.88 -12.31 2.31
N ALA A 199 -4.63 -12.50 3.40
CA ALA A 199 -4.54 -11.66 4.58
C ALA A 199 -3.12 -11.63 5.16
N GLN A 200 -2.46 -12.79 5.29
CA GLN A 200 -1.06 -12.88 5.73
C GLN A 200 -0.10 -12.16 4.78
N GLN A 201 -0.31 -12.27 3.47
CA GLN A 201 0.51 -11.56 2.48
C GLN A 201 0.35 -10.04 2.59
N ILE A 202 -0.88 -9.54 2.73
CA ILE A 202 -1.15 -8.11 2.92
C ILE A 202 -0.40 -7.61 4.15
N THR A 203 -0.55 -8.29 5.28
CA THR A 203 0.15 -7.92 6.53
C THR A 203 1.67 -7.95 6.35
N ALA A 204 2.24 -8.99 5.75
CA ALA A 204 3.68 -9.11 5.56
C ALA A 204 4.25 -8.01 4.65
N ILE A 205 3.54 -7.70 3.56
CA ILE A 205 3.95 -6.67 2.59
C ILE A 205 3.85 -5.28 3.22
N ASN A 206 2.76 -4.99 3.94
CA ASN A 206 2.61 -3.73 4.66
C ASN A 206 3.68 -3.55 5.75
N GLN A 207 4.03 -4.62 6.48
CA GLN A 207 5.12 -4.58 7.46
C GLN A 207 6.48 -4.32 6.80
N ALA A 208 6.76 -4.98 5.66
CA ALA A 208 7.99 -4.76 4.91
C ALA A 208 8.06 -3.33 4.35
N ALA A 209 6.93 -2.79 3.87
CA ALA A 209 6.82 -1.41 3.40
C ALA A 209 7.12 -0.42 4.53
N VAL A 210 6.51 -0.61 5.71
CA VAL A 210 6.78 0.23 6.89
C VAL A 210 8.26 0.20 7.29
N GLN A 211 8.88 -0.98 7.30
CA GLN A 211 10.31 -1.12 7.61
C GLN A 211 11.19 -0.43 6.56
N ALA A 212 10.86 -0.57 5.28
CA ALA A 212 11.61 0.06 4.20
C ALA A 212 11.53 1.59 4.25
N THR A 213 10.45 2.15 4.82
CA THR A 213 10.21 3.59 4.87
C THR A 213 10.37 4.21 6.26
N GLU A 214 10.88 3.44 7.24
CA GLU A 214 10.93 3.85 8.65
C GLU A 214 11.70 5.17 8.87
N ASN A 215 12.77 5.38 8.10
CA ASN A 215 13.63 6.56 8.24
C ASN A 215 13.39 7.63 7.17
N VAL A 216 12.32 7.51 6.38
CA VAL A 216 11.97 8.54 5.40
C VAL A 216 11.40 9.75 6.14
N SER A 217 12.06 10.91 6.01
CA SER A 217 11.57 12.17 6.53
C SER A 217 10.45 12.70 5.61
N LEU A 218 9.44 13.33 6.20
CA LEU A 218 8.35 13.94 5.43
C LEU A 218 8.86 15.04 4.52
N ASP A 219 9.90 15.78 4.90
CA ASP A 219 10.53 16.82 4.07
C ASP A 219 10.99 16.27 2.73
N ALA A 220 11.51 15.04 2.70
CA ALA A 220 11.88 14.38 1.45
C ALA A 220 10.65 14.10 0.57
N VAL A 221 9.48 13.86 1.17
CA VAL A 221 8.22 13.53 0.48
C VAL A 221 7.47 14.76 -0.03
N VAL A 222 7.66 15.93 0.59
CA VAL A 222 7.06 17.20 0.15
C VAL A 222 8.01 18.07 -0.66
N ALA A 223 9.25 17.65 -0.85
CA ALA A 223 10.22 18.40 -1.65
C ALA A 223 9.68 18.58 -3.08
N PRO A 224 9.71 19.80 -3.65
CA PRO A 224 9.30 20.02 -5.03
C PRO A 224 10.15 19.12 -5.90
N ALA A 225 9.49 18.28 -6.72
CA ALA A 225 10.16 17.49 -7.73
C ALA A 225 11.04 18.44 -8.54
N SER A 226 12.36 18.30 -8.47
CA SER A 226 13.24 18.94 -9.43
C SER A 226 12.76 18.45 -10.79
N ASP A 227 12.26 19.37 -11.61
CA ASP A 227 11.64 19.10 -12.90
C ASP A 227 12.68 18.47 -13.84
N ALA A 228 12.84 17.14 -13.73
CA ALA A 228 13.68 16.35 -14.62
C ALA A 228 12.81 16.03 -15.85
N GLY A 229 12.55 17.07 -16.64
CA GLY A 229 11.57 16.98 -17.72
C GLY A 229 11.41 18.23 -18.58
N GLU A 230 12.38 19.15 -18.61
CA GLU A 230 12.47 20.13 -19.70
C GLU A 230 13.83 20.04 -20.38
N GLU A 231 13.81 19.51 -21.60
CA GLU A 231 14.93 19.58 -22.51
C GLU A 231 15.32 21.05 -22.77
N GLY A 232 16.64 21.28 -22.80
CA GLY A 232 17.19 22.62 -22.76
C GLY A 232 16.85 23.49 -23.96
N ASP A 233 16.70 24.78 -23.66
CA ASP A 233 17.21 25.83 -24.53
C ASP A 233 18.18 26.69 -23.72
N GLY A 234 19.41 26.75 -24.21
CA GLY A 234 20.48 27.48 -23.58
C GLY A 234 20.38 28.96 -23.91
N SER A 235 20.39 29.80 -22.89
CA SER A 235 21.04 31.11 -22.99
C SER A 235 21.49 31.54 -21.60
N THR A 236 22.79 31.37 -21.41
CA THR A 236 23.62 32.07 -20.44
C THR A 236 23.35 33.57 -20.55
N GLU A 237 23.09 34.25 -19.44
CA GLU A 237 23.76 35.51 -19.14
C GLU A 237 23.83 35.71 -17.63
N SER A 238 24.98 36.23 -17.24
CA SER A 238 25.51 36.37 -15.89
C SER A 238 25.25 37.77 -15.34
N SER A 239 25.42 37.87 -14.02
CA SER A 239 25.87 39.03 -13.22
C SER A 239 24.84 40.06 -12.74
N GLY A 240 24.98 40.41 -11.46
CA GLY A 240 24.49 41.67 -10.89
C GLY A 240 24.22 41.61 -9.40
N GLU A 241 25.25 41.87 -8.60
CA GLU A 241 25.19 42.09 -7.15
C GLU A 241 24.43 43.39 -6.78
N GLY A 242 23.90 43.42 -5.56
CA GLY A 242 23.86 44.60 -4.68
C GLY A 242 22.78 45.66 -4.90
N GLU A 243 21.95 45.91 -3.89
CA GLU A 243 22.07 47.06 -2.97
C GLU A 243 20.72 47.36 -2.28
N ASP A 244 20.85 47.70 -0.99
CA ASP A 244 19.80 48.19 -0.10
C ASP A 244 19.17 49.50 -0.61
N SER A 245 17.88 49.70 -0.34
CA SER A 245 17.36 51.04 -0.05
C SER A 245 16.06 50.97 0.73
N ASP A 246 16.12 51.50 1.95
CA ASP A 246 14.99 51.91 2.77
C ASP A 246 14.05 52.86 2.02
N SER A 247 12.75 52.74 2.28
CA SER A 247 11.84 53.90 2.26
C SER A 247 10.67 53.63 3.19
N GLU A 248 10.67 54.36 4.30
CA GLU A 248 9.48 54.62 5.10
C GLU A 248 8.48 55.49 4.31
N GLY A 249 7.21 55.45 4.74
CA GLY A 249 6.14 56.27 4.20
C GLY A 249 4.79 55.85 4.78
N ASP A 250 4.46 56.44 5.93
CA ASP A 250 3.15 56.48 6.58
C ASP A 250 1.99 56.79 5.61
N ASP A 251 0.80 56.23 5.81
CA ASP A 251 -0.16 56.69 6.82
C ASP A 251 -1.59 56.17 6.51
N ASP A 252 -2.33 56.08 7.60
CA ASP A 252 -3.76 56.36 7.75
C ASP A 252 -4.84 55.30 7.45
N GLY A 253 -5.40 54.81 8.56
CA GLY A 253 -6.75 55.27 8.91
C GLY A 253 -7.86 54.23 8.81
N GLY A 254 -8.41 53.81 9.96
CA GLY A 254 -9.68 53.10 9.99
C GLY A 254 -10.04 52.46 11.32
N ASP A 255 -10.48 53.28 12.27
CA ASP A 255 -11.09 52.95 13.57
C ASP A 255 -12.20 51.88 13.51
N GLY A 256 -12.39 51.15 14.62
CA GLY A 256 -13.58 50.34 14.84
C GLY A 256 -13.58 49.53 16.13
N ASP A 257 -13.91 50.20 17.24
CA ASP A 257 -14.12 49.70 18.60
C ASP A 257 -14.77 48.32 18.77
N SER A 258 -14.32 47.56 19.77
CA SER A 258 -15.09 47.22 20.99
C SER A 258 -14.58 45.91 21.60
N GLU A 259 -13.78 46.04 22.65
CA GLU A 259 -13.50 44.96 23.59
C GLU A 259 -14.69 44.79 24.54
N GLY A 260 -15.18 43.55 24.65
CA GLY A 260 -16.19 43.17 25.62
C GLY A 260 -15.95 41.77 26.12
N GLY A 261 -15.74 41.64 27.43
CA GLY A 261 -16.19 40.49 28.21
C GLY A 261 -15.14 39.46 28.58
N ASP A 262 -14.36 39.79 29.60
CA ASP A 262 -13.89 38.84 30.62
C ASP A 262 -15.12 38.32 31.39
N ASP A 263 -15.25 37.00 31.58
CA ASP A 263 -15.52 36.40 32.90
C ASP A 263 -15.53 34.86 32.82
N GLY A 264 -14.66 34.26 33.62
CA GLY A 264 -14.85 32.90 34.12
C GLY A 264 -15.77 32.88 35.33
N GLY A 265 -16.22 31.71 35.77
CA GLY A 265 -16.79 31.57 37.11
C GLY A 265 -17.92 30.56 37.25
N ASP A 266 -17.50 29.36 37.61
CA ASP A 266 -18.15 28.31 38.42
C ASP A 266 -19.52 28.52 39.10
N SER A 267 -20.10 27.33 39.36
CA SER A 267 -20.86 26.88 40.55
C SER A 267 -22.40 26.78 40.48
N ASP A 268 -22.81 25.52 40.33
CA ASP A 268 -23.48 24.70 41.38
C ASP A 268 -25.02 24.67 41.50
N SER A 269 -25.45 23.44 41.84
CA SER A 269 -26.60 23.01 42.66
C SER A 269 -27.93 22.57 42.02
N GLY A 270 -28.34 21.35 42.44
CA GLY A 270 -29.73 20.92 42.67
C GLY A 270 -30.27 19.86 41.69
N ASP A 271 -30.29 18.56 42.02
CA ASP A 271 -31.42 17.84 42.69
C ASP A 271 -32.55 17.52 41.67
N ASP A 272 -33.18 16.35 41.51
CA ASP A 272 -33.45 15.15 42.31
C ASP A 272 -33.98 14.06 41.34
N GLY A 273 -34.09 12.80 41.77
CA GLY A 273 -35.21 11.95 41.31
C GLY A 273 -34.91 10.56 40.75
N GLY A 274 -34.27 9.70 41.56
CA GLY A 274 -34.80 8.40 41.97
C GLY A 274 -35.07 7.24 40.97
N GLY A 275 -34.53 6.07 41.30
CA GLY A 275 -35.40 4.90 41.51
C GLY A 275 -34.97 3.53 40.96
N ALA A 276 -34.34 2.72 41.84
CA ALA A 276 -34.36 1.25 42.00
C ALA A 276 -33.76 0.36 40.87
N GLU A 277 -32.65 -0.38 41.06
CA GLU A 277 -32.30 -1.47 42.01
C GLU A 277 -33.22 -2.71 41.95
N THR A 278 -32.64 -3.84 41.50
CA THR A 278 -32.51 -5.16 42.18
C THR A 278 -32.19 -6.25 41.14
N ASP A 279 -30.99 -6.85 41.19
CA ASP A 279 -30.63 -8.08 41.92
C ASP A 279 -31.03 -9.32 41.09
N SER A 280 -30.18 -10.22 40.63
CA SER A 280 -29.20 -11.13 41.25
C SER A 280 -28.86 -12.11 40.09
N GLY A 281 -27.72 -12.76 39.91
CA GLY A 281 -26.75 -13.30 40.83
C GLY A 281 -26.34 -14.69 40.31
N SER A 282 -25.07 -15.03 40.53
CA SER A 282 -24.45 -16.37 40.52
C SER A 282 -23.57 -16.77 39.32
N ALA A 283 -22.35 -17.11 39.75
CA ALA A 283 -21.18 -17.58 39.05
C ALA A 283 -21.31 -19.00 38.48
N ASP A 284 -20.43 -19.32 37.52
CA ASP A 284 -19.63 -20.56 37.59
C ASP A 284 -18.29 -20.38 36.84
N ALA A 285 -17.25 -21.01 37.38
CA ALA A 285 -15.87 -20.93 36.95
C ALA A 285 -15.46 -22.22 36.20
N GLY A 286 -14.57 -22.12 35.21
CA GLY A 286 -13.92 -23.30 34.64
C GLY A 286 -13.07 -22.99 33.42
N GLY A 287 -11.76 -23.14 33.56
CA GLY A 287 -10.74 -22.72 32.58
C GLY A 287 -10.64 -23.53 31.29
N GLY A 288 -9.90 -22.97 30.34
CA GLY A 288 -9.59 -23.58 29.06
C GLY A 288 -8.84 -22.65 28.10
N THR A 289 -7.77 -21.98 28.55
CA THR A 289 -6.81 -21.29 27.68
C THR A 289 -5.54 -22.14 27.55
N ASP A 290 -5.46 -23.01 26.54
CA ASP A 290 -4.19 -23.42 25.90
C ASP A 290 -4.42 -24.37 24.69
N SER A 291 -5.01 -23.88 23.59
CA SER A 291 -5.07 -24.65 22.34
C SER A 291 -4.77 -23.84 21.08
N SER A 292 -4.93 -22.51 21.12
CA SER A 292 -4.63 -21.62 20.00
C SER A 292 -3.14 -21.36 19.81
N MET A 293 -2.35 -21.36 20.89
CA MET A 293 -0.90 -21.13 20.80
C MET A 293 -0.14 -22.35 20.29
N GLN A 294 -0.56 -23.56 20.69
CA GLN A 294 0.07 -24.80 20.21
C GLN A 294 -0.14 -25.00 18.70
N SER A 295 -1.32 -24.62 18.19
CA SER A 295 -1.64 -24.64 16.75
C SER A 295 -0.77 -23.65 15.96
N ALA A 296 -0.62 -22.42 16.44
CA ALA A 296 0.19 -21.39 15.79
C ALA A 296 1.70 -21.70 15.80
N VAL A 297 2.21 -22.34 16.86
CA VAL A 297 3.63 -22.75 16.95
C VAL A 297 3.93 -23.91 16.00
N LEU A 298 2.98 -24.82 15.77
CA LEU A 298 3.11 -25.92 14.82
C LEU A 298 3.03 -25.44 13.35
N GLU A 299 2.35 -24.32 13.07
CA GLU A 299 2.16 -23.78 11.71
C GLU A 299 3.37 -23.02 11.13
N ASN A 300 4.31 -22.64 11.98
CA ASN A 300 5.58 -22.02 11.55
C ASN A 300 6.66 -23.07 11.19
N ASN A 301 6.36 -24.37 11.32
CA ASN A 301 7.29 -25.41 10.89
C ASN A 301 7.14 -25.65 9.38
N SER A 302 8.23 -25.45 8.62
CA SER A 302 8.31 -25.69 7.17
C SER A 302 7.86 -27.10 6.78
N ASP A 303 8.07 -28.06 7.66
CA ASP A 303 7.76 -29.47 7.40
C ASP A 303 6.24 -29.68 7.43
N ILE A 304 5.53 -29.04 8.36
CA ILE A 304 4.06 -29.07 8.45
C ILE A 304 3.42 -28.40 7.22
N GLN A 305 4.04 -27.34 6.70
CA GLN A 305 3.60 -26.68 5.48
C GLN A 305 3.79 -27.55 4.23
N GLN A 306 4.91 -28.29 4.13
CA GLN A 306 5.11 -29.23 3.03
C GLN A 306 4.17 -30.44 3.14
N ILE A 307 3.96 -31.02 4.32
CA ILE A 307 3.00 -32.12 4.51
C ILE A 307 1.61 -31.72 4.04
N ARG A 308 1.14 -30.50 4.38
CA ARG A 308 -0.18 -30.01 3.93
C ARG A 308 -0.22 -29.76 2.41
N LYS A 309 0.90 -29.36 1.81
CA LYS A 309 0.98 -28.96 0.39
C LYS A 309 1.26 -30.12 -0.58
N THR A 310 2.01 -31.13 -0.16
CA THR A 310 2.44 -32.26 -1.01
C THR A 310 2.16 -33.63 -0.41
N GLY A 311 1.90 -33.73 0.89
CA GLY A 311 1.71 -35.01 1.60
C GLY A 311 3.01 -35.70 2.01
N GLU A 312 4.16 -35.07 1.78
CA GLU A 312 5.49 -35.67 1.95
C GLU A 312 6.37 -34.80 2.86
N VAL A 313 7.11 -35.45 3.78
CA VAL A 313 8.21 -34.83 4.54
C VAL A 313 9.51 -35.23 3.90
N SER A 314 10.32 -34.27 3.48
CA SER A 314 11.68 -34.52 3.00
C SER A 314 12.70 -33.81 3.87
N GLU A 315 13.94 -34.31 3.94
CA GLU A 315 15.04 -33.58 4.61
C GLU A 315 15.29 -32.19 3.98
N ASN A 316 14.83 -32.01 2.74
CA ASN A 316 14.93 -30.78 1.97
C ASN A 316 13.79 -29.78 2.21
N SER A 317 12.80 -30.11 3.06
CA SER A 317 11.60 -29.28 3.27
C SER A 317 11.90 -27.84 3.68
N LYS A 318 12.84 -27.69 4.61
CA LYS A 318 13.32 -26.37 5.07
C LYS A 318 14.15 -25.63 4.03
N ALA A 319 14.87 -26.36 3.17
CA ALA A 319 15.64 -25.77 2.09
C ALA A 319 14.74 -25.35 0.91
N LEU A 320 13.60 -26.02 0.71
CA LEU A 320 12.65 -25.73 -0.36
C LEU A 320 11.74 -24.54 -0.05
N SER A 321 11.47 -24.27 1.24
CA SER A 321 10.65 -23.13 1.65
C SER A 321 11.22 -21.79 1.16
N LYS A 322 12.55 -21.66 1.11
CA LYS A 322 13.25 -20.44 0.64
C LYS A 322 13.00 -20.13 -0.84
N PHE A 323 12.53 -21.10 -1.62
CA PHE A 323 12.29 -20.95 -3.06
C PHE A 323 10.83 -20.65 -3.41
N GLY A 324 9.86 -20.83 -2.50
CA GLY A 324 8.46 -20.51 -2.79
C GLY A 324 7.84 -21.34 -3.92
N LEU A 325 8.22 -22.62 -4.04
CA LEU A 325 7.81 -23.49 -5.14
C LEU A 325 6.31 -23.82 -5.13
N SER A 326 5.74 -24.04 -6.32
CA SER A 326 4.40 -24.59 -6.49
C SER A 326 4.33 -26.09 -6.13
N VAL A 327 3.12 -26.64 -5.96
CA VAL A 327 2.92 -28.07 -5.68
C VAL A 327 3.56 -28.96 -6.76
N ALA A 328 3.41 -28.57 -8.04
CA ALA A 328 3.94 -29.31 -9.16
C ALA A 328 5.48 -29.30 -9.18
N GLN A 329 6.09 -28.14 -8.91
CA GLN A 329 7.55 -28.00 -8.84
C GLN A 329 8.13 -28.77 -7.64
N THR A 330 7.49 -28.74 -6.48
CA THR A 330 7.94 -29.52 -5.31
C THR A 330 7.85 -31.01 -5.58
N LYS A 331 6.75 -31.49 -6.17
CA LYS A 331 6.64 -32.90 -6.58
C LYS A 331 7.71 -33.31 -7.58
N ARG A 332 8.02 -32.43 -8.55
CA ARG A 332 9.08 -32.67 -9.52
C ARG A 332 10.46 -32.68 -8.88
N PHE A 333 10.75 -31.81 -7.93
CA PHE A 333 12.01 -31.84 -7.19
C PHE A 333 12.25 -33.20 -6.51
N HIS A 334 11.21 -33.80 -5.93
CA HIS A 334 11.30 -35.12 -5.30
C HIS A 334 11.47 -36.30 -6.27
N THR A 335 11.32 -36.09 -7.59
CA THR A 335 11.62 -37.15 -8.57
C THR A 335 13.10 -37.24 -8.92
N PHE A 336 13.90 -36.22 -8.61
CA PHE A 336 15.35 -36.19 -8.88
C PHE A 336 16.13 -37.07 -7.90
N SER A 337 17.34 -37.50 -8.27
CA SER A 337 18.25 -38.18 -7.33
C SER A 337 18.70 -37.26 -6.19
N ASP A 338 19.13 -37.83 -5.07
CA ASP A 338 19.62 -37.06 -3.91
C ASP A 338 20.76 -36.11 -4.27
N SER A 339 21.63 -36.52 -5.21
CA SER A 339 22.74 -35.70 -5.70
C SER A 339 22.25 -34.51 -6.53
N ALA A 340 21.30 -34.75 -7.45
CA ALA A 340 20.69 -33.69 -8.25
C ALA A 340 19.88 -32.72 -7.38
N GLN A 341 19.13 -33.23 -6.39
CA GLN A 341 18.43 -32.42 -5.40
C GLN A 341 19.39 -31.49 -4.65
N ALA A 342 20.50 -32.03 -4.13
CA ALA A 342 21.49 -31.25 -3.39
C ALA A 342 22.12 -30.12 -4.23
N ASN A 343 22.32 -30.33 -5.52
CA ASN A 343 22.88 -29.32 -6.41
C ASN A 343 21.85 -28.28 -6.85
N VAL A 344 20.61 -28.69 -7.14
CA VAL A 344 19.49 -27.76 -7.40
C VAL A 344 19.28 -26.83 -6.21
N LEU A 345 19.42 -27.29 -4.96
CA LEU A 345 19.26 -26.43 -3.77
C LEU A 345 20.35 -25.37 -3.59
N LYS A 346 21.48 -25.47 -4.30
CA LYS A 346 22.58 -24.48 -4.31
C LYS A 346 22.38 -23.40 -5.38
N GLU A 347 21.49 -23.63 -6.34
CA GLU A 347 21.21 -22.69 -7.42
C GLU A 347 20.42 -21.47 -6.94
N SER A 348 20.48 -20.40 -7.72
CA SER A 348 19.67 -19.20 -7.47
C SER A 348 18.18 -19.52 -7.58
N ARG A 349 17.34 -18.75 -6.87
CA ARG A 349 15.87 -18.94 -6.89
C ARG A 349 15.31 -18.97 -8.31
N MET A 350 15.78 -18.10 -9.20
CA MET A 350 15.33 -18.08 -10.60
C MET A 350 15.69 -19.36 -11.35
N VAL A 351 16.90 -19.88 -11.16
CA VAL A 351 17.36 -21.12 -11.82
C VAL A 351 16.56 -22.31 -11.31
N VAL A 352 16.31 -22.41 -10.01
CA VAL A 352 15.49 -23.49 -9.43
C VAL A 352 14.07 -23.48 -9.99
N HIS A 353 13.42 -22.32 -10.06
CA HIS A 353 12.09 -22.19 -10.66
C HIS A 353 12.09 -22.59 -12.12
N ARG A 354 13.07 -22.12 -12.89
CA ARG A 354 13.19 -22.44 -14.32
C ARG A 354 13.37 -23.94 -14.54
N VAL A 355 14.33 -24.55 -13.85
CA VAL A 355 14.66 -25.98 -13.98
C VAL A 355 13.46 -26.86 -13.62
N LEU A 356 12.73 -26.52 -12.54
CA LEU A 356 11.56 -27.28 -12.12
C LEU A 356 10.30 -27.02 -12.96
N SER A 357 10.31 -25.99 -13.81
CA SER A 357 9.22 -25.67 -14.74
C SER A 357 9.51 -26.10 -16.19
N MET A 358 10.72 -26.54 -16.52
CA MET A 358 11.09 -26.93 -17.89
C MET A 358 10.46 -28.25 -18.31
N ASP A 359 9.67 -28.24 -19.38
CA ASP A 359 9.15 -29.48 -19.97
C ASP A 359 10.28 -30.31 -20.58
N GLY A 360 10.37 -31.58 -20.17
CA GLY A 360 11.43 -32.50 -20.58
C GLY A 360 12.67 -32.52 -19.69
N PHE A 361 12.76 -31.67 -18.66
CA PHE A 361 13.80 -31.79 -17.63
C PHE A 361 13.32 -32.72 -16.51
N LEU A 362 13.49 -34.03 -16.72
CA LEU A 362 13.07 -35.08 -15.79
C LEU A 362 14.29 -35.61 -15.03
N LYS A 363 14.10 -36.70 -14.29
CA LYS A 363 15.13 -37.29 -13.44
C LYS A 363 16.42 -37.58 -14.20
N ASP A 364 16.32 -38.19 -15.38
CA ASP A 364 17.49 -38.63 -16.14
C ASP A 364 18.30 -37.42 -16.66
N GLU A 365 17.62 -36.36 -17.10
CA GLU A 365 18.27 -35.11 -17.52
C GLU A 365 18.87 -34.35 -16.33
N ALA A 366 18.19 -34.33 -15.18
CA ALA A 366 18.69 -33.73 -13.96
C ALA A 366 19.95 -34.44 -13.46
N ASP A 367 19.96 -35.77 -13.53
CA ASP A 367 21.11 -36.59 -13.15
C ASP A 367 22.28 -36.36 -14.11
N ILE A 368 22.06 -36.29 -15.43
CA ILE A 368 23.12 -35.94 -16.40
C ILE A 368 23.68 -34.54 -16.15
N PHE A 369 22.80 -33.56 -15.92
CA PHE A 369 23.19 -32.15 -15.80
C PHE A 369 23.93 -31.84 -14.48
N TYR A 370 23.52 -32.46 -13.37
CA TYR A 370 24.04 -32.16 -12.04
C TYR A 370 25.02 -33.21 -11.47
N ILE A 371 25.23 -34.34 -12.15
CA ILE A 371 26.18 -35.39 -11.74
C ILE A 371 27.38 -35.46 -12.71
N SER A 372 27.42 -34.65 -13.77
CA SER A 372 28.57 -34.57 -14.70
C SER A 372 29.76 -33.76 -14.17
#